data_AF-W2T2Y7-F1
#
_entry.id   AF-W2T2Y7-F1
#
_cell.length_a   1.000
_cell.length_b   1.000
_cell.length_c   1.000
_cell.angle_alpha   90.00
_cell.angle_beta   90.00
_cell.angle_gamma   90.00
#
_symmetry.space_group_name_H-M   'P 1'
#
loop_
_entity.id
_entity.type
_entity.pdbx_description
1 polymer ?
#
loop_
_entity_poly.entity_id
_entity_poly.type
_entity_poly.pdbx_seq_one_letter_code
_entity_poly.pdbx_strand_id
1 'polypeptide(L)'
;MSPGLPMRGMIHKTGRRAIAVAFSAAIASTIAFNMFYVMPRHEKYEEFFKNYDPYTRMKEICASGTGYMHTCPKDLAKSYEEKGKKIAPL
;
A
#
# COMPACT_ATOMS: atom_id res chain seq x y z
N MET A 1 -54.85 23.04 -23.02
CA MET A 1 -54.88 21.62 -22.61
C MET A 1 -53.43 21.13 -22.61
N SER A 2 -52.86 20.80 -21.45
CA SER A 2 -51.46 20.34 -21.40
C SER A 2 -51.36 18.93 -22.01
N PRO A 3 -50.35 18.62 -22.84
CA PRO A 3 -50.21 17.28 -23.41
C PRO A 3 -49.97 16.26 -22.29
N GLY A 4 -50.67 15.12 -22.37
CA GLY A 4 -50.50 14.02 -21.41
C GLY A 4 -49.09 13.43 -21.48
N LEU A 5 -48.47 13.20 -20.32
CA LEU A 5 -47.15 12.58 -20.25
C LEU A 5 -47.21 11.11 -20.73
N PRO A 6 -46.22 10.63 -21.51
CA PRO A 6 -46.19 9.25 -21.96
C PRO A 6 -45.94 8.29 -20.78
N MET A 7 -46.96 7.50 -20.42
CA MET A 7 -46.97 6.62 -19.24
C MET A 7 -46.49 5.19 -19.53
N ARG A 8 -46.31 4.80 -20.80
CA ARG A 8 -45.89 3.44 -21.19
C ARG A 8 -44.36 3.30 -21.13
N GLY A 9 -43.86 2.22 -20.52
CA GLY A 9 -42.43 1.89 -20.49
C GLY A 9 -41.60 2.67 -19.46
N MET A 10 -42.23 3.34 -18.49
CA MET A 10 -41.54 4.11 -17.45
C MET A 10 -40.50 3.29 -16.67
N ILE A 11 -40.84 2.05 -16.30
CA ILE A 11 -39.94 1.15 -15.54
C ILE A 11 -38.66 0.81 -16.34
N HIS A 12 -38.79 0.55 -17.64
CA HIS A 12 -37.61 0.26 -18.48
C HIS A 12 -36.71 1.49 -18.65
N LYS A 13 -37.31 2.69 -18.75
CA LYS A 13 -36.56 3.95 -18.85
C LYS A 13 -35.83 4.28 -17.55
N THR A 14 -36.46 4.10 -16.40
CA THR A 14 -35.81 4.31 -15.09
C THR A 14 -34.77 3.23 -14.83
N GLY A 15 -35.05 1.97 -15.13
CA GLY A 15 -34.11 0.86 -14.98
C GLY A 15 -32.83 1.05 -15.79
N ARG A 16 -32.92 1.41 -17.08
CA ARG A 16 -31.74 1.68 -17.92
C ARG A 16 -30.89 2.83 -17.38
N ARG A 17 -31.53 3.89 -16.89
CA ARG A 17 -30.82 5.03 -16.26
C ARG A 17 -30.13 4.61 -14.96
N ALA A 18 -30.83 3.85 -14.12
CA ALA A 18 -30.28 3.37 -12.85
C ALA A 18 -29.06 2.46 -13.08
N ILE A 19 -29.12 1.55 -14.06
CA ILE A 19 -27.98 0.70 -14.42
C ILE A 19 -26.79 1.54 -14.89
N ALA A 20 -27.03 2.53 -15.76
CA ALA A 20 -25.96 3.40 -16.25
C ALA A 20 -25.30 4.19 -15.11
N VAL A 21 -26.10 4.75 -14.20
CA VAL A 21 -25.59 5.47 -13.02
C VAL A 21 -24.82 4.54 -12.10
N ALA A 22 -25.36 3.37 -11.77
CA ALA A 22 -24.70 2.40 -10.91
C ALA A 22 -23.36 1.94 -11.49
N PHE A 23 -23.29 1.68 -12.79
CA PHE A 23 -22.06 1.28 -13.46
C PHE A 23 -21.01 2.40 -13.44
N SER A 24 -21.42 3.64 -13.72
CA SER A 24 -20.50 4.80 -13.61
C SER A 24 -19.99 5.00 -12.18
N ALA A 25 -20.85 4.82 -11.18
CA ALA A 25 -20.47 4.95 -9.78
C ALA A 25 -19.48 3.85 -9.35
N ALA A 26 -19.67 2.62 -9.83
CA ALA A 26 -18.77 1.49 -9.57
C ALA A 26 -17.38 1.69 -10.20
N ILE A 27 -17.33 2.20 -11.44
CA ILE A 27 -16.05 2.54 -12.08
C ILE A 27 -15.35 3.66 -11.31
N ALA A 28 -16.08 4.73 -10.97
CA ALA A 28 -15.54 5.87 -10.26
C ALA A 28 -14.99 5.47 -8.88
N SER A 29 -15.70 4.63 -8.12
CA SER A 29 -15.24 4.17 -6.80
C SER A 29 -13.99 3.30 -6.91
N THR A 30 -13.90 2.45 -7.93
CA THR A 30 -12.73 1.60 -8.16
C THR A 30 -11.50 2.43 -8.50
N ILE A 31 -11.65 3.42 -9.39
CA ILE A 31 -10.56 4.34 -9.75
C ILE A 31 -10.12 5.13 -8.52
N ALA A 32 -11.07 5.68 -7.75
CA ALA A 32 -10.76 6.44 -6.55
C ALA A 32 -10.00 5.59 -5.52
N PHE A 33 -10.43 4.35 -5.27
CA PHE A 33 -9.73 3.46 -4.34
C PHE A 33 -8.31 3.14 -4.82
N ASN A 34 -8.13 2.86 -6.12
CA ASN A 34 -6.81 2.60 -6.66
C ASN A 34 -5.88 3.81 -6.50
N MET A 35 -6.36 5.01 -6.82
CA MET A 35 -5.55 6.22 -6.76
C MET A 35 -5.23 6.67 -5.34
N PHE A 36 -6.21 6.67 -4.44
CA PHE A 36 -6.03 7.23 -3.10
C PHE A 36 -5.48 6.24 -2.07
N TYR A 37 -5.55 4.93 -2.34
CA TYR A 37 -5.14 3.92 -1.37
C TYR A 37 -4.03 3.02 -1.90
N VAL A 38 -4.21 2.44 -3.09
CA VAL A 38 -3.30 1.42 -3.61
C VAL A 38 -1.99 2.05 -4.07
N MET A 39 -2.04 3.05 -4.95
CA MET A 39 -0.84 3.73 -5.44
C MET A 39 0.05 4.33 -4.33
N PRO A 40 -0.45 5.15 -3.39
CA PRO A 40 0.41 5.74 -2.36
C PRO A 40 0.97 4.69 -1.39
N ARG A 41 0.29 3.55 -1.22
CA ARG A 41 0.86 2.43 -0.48
C ARG A 41 2.07 1.85 -1.21
N HIS A 42 1.94 1.57 -2.50
CA HIS A 42 3.04 1.02 -3.30
C HIS A 42 4.23 1.97 -3.31
N GLU A 43 4.00 3.26 -3.54
CA GLU A 43 5.06 4.28 -3.50
C GLU A 43 5.77 4.32 -2.16
N LYS A 44 5.04 4.28 -1.03
CA LYS A 44 5.65 4.24 0.31
C LYS A 44 6.53 3.01 0.53
N TYR A 45 6.10 1.83 0.06
CA TYR A 45 6.93 0.64 0.16
C TYR A 45 8.15 0.72 -0.76
N GLU A 46 8.00 1.21 -1.98
CA GLU A 46 9.13 1.43 -2.88
C GLU A 46 10.13 2.44 -2.30
N GLU A 47 9.67 3.56 -1.78
CA GLU A 47 10.50 4.56 -1.11
C GLU A 47 11.22 3.98 0.11
N PHE A 48 10.53 3.18 0.91
CA PHE A 48 11.14 2.49 2.04
C PHE A 48 12.26 1.57 1.56
N PHE A 49 12.00 0.71 0.58
CA PHE A 49 12.96 -0.30 0.12
C PHE A 49 14.09 0.24 -0.78
N LYS A 50 13.92 1.40 -1.42
CA LYS A 50 14.95 2.03 -2.27
C LYS A 50 16.28 2.24 -1.52
N ASN A 51 16.21 2.61 -0.24
CA ASN A 51 17.38 2.89 0.59
C ASN A 51 17.45 1.98 1.84
N TYR A 52 16.65 0.91 1.89
CA TYR A 52 16.62 0.04 3.06
C TYR A 52 17.84 -0.88 3.10
N ASP A 53 18.78 -0.61 4.01
CA ASP A 53 19.82 -1.55 4.37
C ASP A 53 19.39 -2.41 5.58
N PRO A 54 19.11 -3.70 5.38
CA PRO A 54 18.67 -4.59 6.45
C PRO A 54 19.71 -4.75 7.55
N TYR A 55 21.02 -4.64 7.23
CA TYR A 55 22.07 -4.83 8.21
C TYR A 55 22.18 -3.64 9.16
N THR A 56 22.06 -2.42 8.64
CA THR A 56 22.07 -1.20 9.46
C THR A 56 20.85 -1.15 10.38
N ARG A 57 19.65 -1.50 9.87
CA ARG A 57 18.44 -1.57 10.69
C ARG A 57 18.48 -2.67 11.75
N MET A 58 19.08 -3.83 11.43
CA MET A 58 19.29 -4.89 12.42
C MET A 58 20.26 -4.42 13.53
N LYS A 59 21.33 -3.69 13.19
CA LYS A 59 22.25 -3.13 14.20
C LYS A 59 21.55 -2.14 15.12
N GLU A 60 20.72 -1.25 14.58
CA GLU A 60 19.93 -0.29 15.38
C GLU A 60 18.99 -1.02 16.35
N ILE A 61 18.28 -2.06 15.87
CA ILE A 61 17.39 -2.87 16.70
C ILE A 61 18.19 -3.58 17.81
N CYS A 62 19.36 -4.12 17.49
CA CYS A 62 20.22 -4.77 18.48
C CYS A 62 20.89 -3.80 19.45
N ALA A 63 21.15 -2.56 19.04
CA ALA A 63 21.66 -1.49 19.89
C ALA A 63 20.59 -0.98 20.87
N SER A 64 19.31 -1.01 20.48
CA SER A 64 18.17 -0.62 21.33
C SER A 64 17.89 -1.57 22.51
N GLY A 65 18.66 -2.66 22.65
CA GLY A 65 18.60 -3.60 23.77
C GLY A 65 18.01 -4.96 23.39
N THR A 66 18.31 -5.97 24.20
CA THR A 66 17.94 -7.39 23.98
C THR A 66 16.43 -7.69 24.05
N GLY A 67 15.58 -6.67 24.21
CA GLY A 67 14.14 -6.83 24.35
C GLY A 67 13.42 -7.15 23.04
N TYR A 68 13.93 -6.69 21.89
CA TYR A 68 13.29 -6.91 20.58
C TYR A 68 13.71 -8.21 19.89
N MET A 69 14.95 -8.66 20.09
CA MET A 69 15.43 -9.93 19.55
C MET A 69 16.28 -10.67 20.59
N HIS A 70 15.81 -11.85 20.99
CA HIS A 70 16.54 -12.75 21.91
C HIS A 70 17.84 -13.31 21.31
N THR A 71 17.94 -13.33 19.99
CA THR A 71 19.09 -13.84 19.21
C THR A 71 19.93 -12.72 18.59
N CYS A 72 19.78 -11.47 19.04
CA CYS A 72 20.52 -10.33 18.46
C CYS A 72 22.00 -10.69 18.36
N PRO A 73 22.58 -10.62 17.14
CA PRO A 73 23.74 -11.43 16.88
C PRO A 73 24.99 -10.66 17.32
N LYS A 74 25.28 -10.76 18.61
CA LYS A 74 26.60 -10.43 19.17
C LYS A 74 27.71 -11.19 18.43
N ASP A 75 27.37 -12.35 17.85
CA ASP A 75 28.27 -13.21 17.09
C ASP A 75 28.32 -12.94 15.58
N LEU A 76 27.30 -12.30 14.95
CA LEU A 76 27.44 -11.89 13.53
C LEU A 76 28.52 -10.83 13.40
N ALA A 77 28.54 -9.84 14.30
CA ALA A 77 29.53 -8.77 14.26
C ALA A 77 30.97 -9.34 14.29
N LYS A 78 31.24 -10.32 15.16
CA LYS A 78 32.49 -11.10 15.18
C LYS A 78 32.75 -11.83 13.86
N SER A 79 31.76 -12.51 13.29
CA SER A 79 31.92 -13.26 12.03
C SER A 79 32.16 -12.36 10.80
N TYR A 80 31.73 -11.10 10.84
CA TYR A 80 31.97 -10.11 9.79
C TYR A 80 33.38 -9.48 9.92
N GLU A 81 33.87 -9.29 11.14
CA GLU A 81 35.27 -8.92 11.41
C GLU A 81 36.24 -10.02 10.96
N GLU A 82 35.93 -11.29 11.24
CA GLU A 82 36.73 -12.46 10.81
C GLU A 82 36.78 -12.63 9.27
N LYS A 83 35.75 -12.15 8.55
CA LYS A 83 35.66 -12.24 7.09
C LYS A 83 36.20 -11.00 6.36
N GLY A 84 36.80 -10.04 7.08
CA GLY A 84 37.49 -8.89 6.49
C GLY A 84 36.61 -7.91 5.70
N LYS A 85 35.28 -7.99 5.84
CA LYS A 85 34.36 -7.06 5.17
C LYS A 85 34.18 -5.82 6.01
N LYS A 86 34.61 -4.67 5.50
CA LYS A 86 34.51 -3.38 6.19
C LYS A 86 33.05 -3.03 6.42
N ILE A 87 32.66 -3.04 7.69
CA ILE A 87 31.39 -2.50 8.16
C ILE A 87 31.54 -0.98 8.17
N ALA A 88 30.63 -0.24 7.52
CA ALA A 88 30.61 1.22 7.63
C ALA A 88 30.52 1.63 9.12
N PRO A 89 31.34 2.61 9.56
CA PRO A 89 31.44 2.96 10.97
C PRO A 89 30.12 3.50 11.52
N LEU A 90 29.94 3.22 12.82
CA LEU A 90 28.80 3.57 13.69
C LEU A 90 28.31 5.01 13.54
#